data_AF-A0A6J8EII6-F1
#
_entry.id   AF-A0A6J8EII6-F1
#
_cell.length_a   1.000
_cell.length_b   1.000
_cell.length_c   1.000
_cell.angle_alpha   90.00
_cell.angle_beta   90.00
_cell.angle_gamma   90.00
#
_symmetry.space_group_name_H-M   'P 1'
#
loop_
_entity.id
_entity.type
_entity.pdbx_description
1 polymer ?
#
loop_
_entity_poly.entity_id
_entity_poly.type
_entity_poly.pdbx_seq_one_letter_code
_entity_poly.pdbx_strand_id
1 'polypeptide(L)'
;MLANKTKKSEFQIELKNRFSAFHNTTEETVTMEDHWQEIKNAFTTACEKSVGLKNKKHQEWITPETLVKVEERKNLKNILNNSKTRSAKQSASREYTTANKDVRNSVRRDKRAFVDKLTAEAEEAARANNIKALYDNIKLLTGKYQKGNRPVKSKEGKTLNTHEKQMKRWVEHFKNVLNQDPPVNKAYIPPAEELLAVDLLQKGIFSPFVTTLIEAACIVAYFGFLRCGKFTVNTDFDASCNLCIEDITFDEDYAMLHLKSSKTDPFRSGVNIYLFKNNTALCPVKSLIGYLSVRRSRFNIVYNSSPLFVMENGEALTRTFFINHVRSILEIIGLNPSN
;
A
#
# COMPACT_ATOMS: atom_id res chain seq x y z
N MET A 1 -6.98 -30.28 27.15
CA MET A 1 -7.52 -29.99 28.50
C MET A 1 -8.46 -28.80 28.43
N LEU A 2 -9.61 -28.84 29.11
CA LEU A 2 -10.51 -27.68 29.25
C LEU A 2 -9.78 -26.56 30.01
N ALA A 3 -9.65 -25.38 29.38
CA ALA A 3 -8.94 -24.23 29.96
C ALA A 3 -9.74 -23.51 31.06
N ASN A 4 -11.08 -23.61 31.01
CA ASN A 4 -11.97 -23.04 32.02
C ASN A 4 -12.10 -24.00 33.21
N LYS A 5 -11.62 -23.58 34.38
CA LYS A 5 -11.59 -24.41 35.61
C LYS A 5 -12.99 -24.79 36.10
N THR A 6 -13.97 -23.89 35.99
CA THR A 6 -15.36 -24.11 36.46
C THR A 6 -16.07 -25.15 35.58
N LYS A 7 -15.94 -25.03 34.25
CA LYS A 7 -16.50 -26.04 33.32
C LYS A 7 -15.85 -27.41 33.48
N LYS A 8 -14.57 -27.44 33.85
CA LYS A 8 -13.85 -28.69 34.11
C LYS A 8 -14.42 -29.41 35.35
N SER A 9 -14.68 -28.68 36.44
CA SER A 9 -15.28 -29.28 37.64
C SER A 9 -16.71 -29.76 37.40
N GLU A 10 -17.52 -28.98 36.69
CA GLU A 10 -18.89 -29.38 36.33
C GLU A 10 -18.92 -30.65 35.48
N PHE A 11 -18.03 -30.74 34.47
CA PHE A 11 -17.90 -31.95 33.66
C PHE A 11 -17.47 -33.16 34.49
N GLN A 12 -16.49 -33.01 35.38
CA GLN A 12 -16.03 -34.10 36.24
C GLN A 12 -17.12 -34.61 37.19
N ILE A 13 -17.93 -33.70 37.75
CA ILE A 13 -19.05 -34.06 38.62
C ILE A 13 -20.14 -34.79 37.83
N GLU A 14 -20.55 -34.25 36.67
CA GLU A 14 -21.59 -34.87 35.84
C GLU A 14 -21.16 -36.25 35.32
N LEU A 15 -19.90 -36.37 34.91
CA LEU A 15 -19.34 -37.65 34.48
C LEU A 15 -19.35 -38.66 35.63
N LYS A 16 -18.89 -38.26 36.82
CA LYS A 16 -18.86 -39.13 38.01
C LYS A 16 -20.27 -39.57 38.40
N ASN A 17 -21.24 -38.67 38.40
CA ASN A 17 -22.64 -38.96 38.72
C ASN A 17 -23.27 -39.97 37.74
N ARG A 18 -22.90 -39.89 36.46
CA ARG A 18 -23.37 -40.87 35.47
C ARG A 18 -22.69 -42.23 35.63
N PHE A 19 -21.37 -42.27 35.81
CA PHE A 19 -20.64 -43.53 36.04
C PHE A 19 -21.05 -44.23 37.34
N SER A 20 -21.41 -43.49 38.39
CA SER A 20 -21.95 -44.10 39.61
C SER A 20 -23.30 -44.80 39.41
N ALA A 21 -24.10 -44.39 38.41
CA ALA A 21 -25.36 -45.07 38.09
C ALA A 21 -25.14 -46.41 37.37
N PHE A 22 -23.99 -46.62 36.72
CA PHE A 22 -23.66 -47.88 36.03
C PHE A 22 -23.26 -49.01 36.98
N HIS A 23 -22.74 -48.70 38.17
CA HIS A 23 -22.33 -49.73 39.14
C HIS A 23 -23.51 -50.50 39.78
N ASN A 24 -24.76 -50.06 39.55
CA ASN A 24 -25.96 -50.70 40.10
C ASN A 24 -26.67 -51.64 39.12
N THR A 25 -26.18 -51.77 37.88
CA THR A 25 -26.81 -52.62 36.85
C THR A 25 -26.15 -54.00 36.87
N THR A 26 -26.82 -54.98 37.48
CA THR A 26 -26.34 -56.37 37.58
C THR A 26 -26.16 -57.03 36.22
N GLU A 27 -25.00 -57.67 36.07
CA GLU A 27 -24.52 -58.41 34.90
C GLU A 27 -25.37 -59.67 34.67
N GLU A 28 -26.30 -59.69 33.71
CA GLU A 28 -26.81 -61.00 33.23
C GLU A 28 -27.32 -61.08 31.78
N THR A 29 -27.43 -59.98 31.01
CA THR A 29 -27.84 -60.08 29.58
C THR A 29 -27.24 -59.04 28.62
N VAL A 30 -26.19 -58.30 29.00
CA VAL A 30 -25.70 -57.14 28.23
C VAL A 30 -24.49 -57.53 27.38
N THR A 31 -24.57 -57.31 26.06
CA THR A 31 -23.45 -57.58 25.15
C THR A 31 -22.34 -56.54 25.32
N MET A 32 -21.11 -56.87 24.93
CA MET A 32 -19.97 -55.93 25.01
C MET A 32 -20.20 -54.64 24.20
N GLU A 33 -20.95 -54.71 23.10
CA GLU A 33 -21.29 -53.56 22.27
C GLU A 33 -22.27 -52.63 22.98
N ASP A 34 -23.25 -53.19 23.71
CA ASP A 34 -24.21 -52.41 24.49
C ASP A 34 -23.53 -51.64 25.62
N HIS A 35 -22.60 -52.30 26.34
CA HIS A 35 -21.76 -51.66 27.36
C HIS A 35 -20.90 -50.53 26.77
N TRP A 36 -20.29 -50.75 25.61
CA TRP A 36 -19.50 -49.71 24.96
C TRP A 36 -20.37 -48.51 24.54
N GLN A 37 -21.55 -48.77 24.01
CA GLN A 37 -22.48 -47.73 23.60
C GLN A 37 -23.03 -46.94 24.80
N GLU A 38 -23.26 -47.60 25.93
CA GLU A 38 -23.61 -46.96 27.19
C GLU A 38 -22.53 -46.02 27.73
N ILE A 39 -21.26 -46.49 27.76
CA ILE A 39 -20.11 -45.67 28.15
C ILE A 39 -19.98 -44.45 27.23
N LYS A 40 -20.11 -44.68 25.92
CA LYS A 40 -20.06 -43.61 24.91
C LYS A 40 -21.19 -42.61 25.12
N ASN A 41 -22.42 -43.06 25.36
CA ASN A 41 -23.56 -42.19 25.64
C ASN A 41 -23.34 -41.37 26.91
N ALA A 42 -22.88 -42.00 28.00
CA ALA A 42 -22.57 -41.32 29.26
C ALA A 42 -21.56 -40.18 29.06
N PHE A 43 -20.49 -40.44 28.31
CA PHE A 43 -19.49 -39.44 27.95
C PHE A 43 -20.06 -38.33 27.06
N THR A 44 -20.82 -38.69 26.03
CA THR A 44 -21.36 -37.73 25.04
C THR A 44 -22.34 -36.78 25.72
N THR A 45 -23.28 -37.31 26.48
CA THR A 45 -24.28 -36.51 27.19
C THR A 45 -23.64 -35.69 28.34
N ALA A 46 -22.55 -36.16 28.96
CA ALA A 46 -21.83 -35.37 29.97
C ALA A 46 -21.12 -34.18 29.33
N CYS A 47 -20.52 -34.39 28.15
CA CYS A 47 -19.93 -33.33 27.34
C CYS A 47 -20.98 -32.31 26.89
N GLU A 48 -22.14 -32.75 26.40
CA GLU A 48 -23.21 -31.87 25.94
C GLU A 48 -23.77 -30.98 27.05
N LYS A 49 -23.97 -31.52 28.26
CA LYS A 49 -24.56 -30.79 29.39
C LYS A 49 -23.62 -29.78 30.05
N SER A 50 -22.33 -30.09 30.15
CA SER A 50 -21.35 -29.22 30.84
C SER A 50 -20.56 -28.32 29.89
N VAL A 51 -20.01 -28.89 28.82
CA VAL A 51 -19.15 -28.18 27.87
C VAL A 51 -19.99 -27.48 26.81
N GLY A 52 -21.01 -28.17 26.30
CA GLY A 52 -21.84 -27.74 25.18
C GLY A 52 -21.11 -27.88 23.83
N LEU A 53 -21.83 -27.61 22.74
CA LEU A 53 -21.25 -27.63 21.39
C LEU A 53 -20.45 -26.35 21.13
N LYS A 54 -19.31 -26.49 20.44
CA LYS A 54 -18.55 -25.33 19.97
C LYS A 54 -19.35 -24.61 18.89
N ASN A 55 -19.98 -23.51 19.27
CA ASN A 55 -20.64 -22.63 18.31
C ASN A 55 -19.59 -22.09 17.32
N LYS A 56 -19.83 -22.29 16.03
CA LYS A 56 -19.04 -21.63 14.99
C LYS A 56 -19.37 -20.15 15.10
N LYS A 57 -18.38 -19.33 15.49
CA LYS A 57 -18.53 -17.88 15.42
C LYS A 57 -18.75 -17.52 13.95
N HIS A 58 -19.96 -17.07 13.62
CA HIS A 58 -20.22 -16.48 12.32
C HIS A 58 -19.39 -15.21 12.20
N GLN A 59 -19.02 -14.86 10.97
CA GLN A 59 -18.34 -13.60 10.73
C GLN A 59 -19.26 -12.46 11.17
N GLU A 60 -18.70 -11.46 11.86
CA GLU A 60 -19.46 -10.36 12.48
C GLU A 60 -20.28 -9.54 11.47
N TRP A 61 -19.91 -9.60 10.19
CA TRP A 61 -20.61 -8.90 9.10
C TRP A 61 -21.83 -9.64 8.54
N ILE A 62 -22.10 -10.90 8.93
CA ILE A 62 -23.27 -11.66 8.44
C ILE A 62 -24.49 -11.31 9.28
N THR A 63 -25.56 -10.86 8.65
CA THR A 63 -26.81 -10.49 9.33
C THR A 63 -27.62 -11.73 9.75
N PRO A 64 -28.45 -11.63 10.80
CA PRO A 64 -29.33 -12.71 11.22
C PRO A 64 -30.33 -13.12 10.12
N GLU A 65 -30.79 -12.18 9.30
CA GLU A 65 -31.66 -12.45 8.14
C GLU A 65 -30.99 -13.41 7.14
N THR A 66 -29.70 -13.16 6.83
CA THR A 66 -28.92 -14.03 5.96
C THR A 66 -28.70 -15.42 6.58
N LEU A 67 -28.58 -15.52 7.91
CA LEU A 67 -28.45 -16.81 8.59
C LEU A 67 -29.73 -17.66 8.47
N VAL A 68 -30.91 -17.05 8.56
CA VAL A 68 -32.20 -17.75 8.35
C VAL A 68 -32.24 -18.34 6.94
N LYS A 69 -31.90 -17.55 5.92
CA LYS A 69 -31.81 -18.01 4.51
C LYS A 69 -30.80 -19.14 4.32
N VAL A 70 -29.67 -19.11 5.04
CA VAL A 70 -28.67 -20.18 5.01
C VAL A 70 -29.23 -21.49 5.57
N GLU A 71 -30.05 -21.41 6.62
CA GLU A 71 -30.69 -22.57 7.24
C GLU A 71 -31.79 -23.16 6.34
N GLU A 72 -32.64 -22.33 5.75
CA GLU A 72 -33.63 -22.74 4.75
C GLU A 72 -32.97 -23.47 3.58
N ARG A 73 -31.87 -22.92 3.05
CA ARG A 73 -31.09 -23.57 1.99
C ARG A 73 -30.52 -24.93 2.43
N LYS A 74 -30.10 -25.10 3.69
CA LYS A 74 -29.65 -26.40 4.20
C LYS A 74 -30.81 -27.40 4.25
N ASN A 75 -31.99 -26.97 4.70
CA ASN A 75 -33.18 -27.82 4.73
C ASN A 75 -33.57 -28.28 3.32
N LEU A 76 -33.59 -27.37 2.34
CA LEU A 76 -33.82 -27.71 0.93
C LEU A 76 -32.76 -28.67 0.38
N LYS A 77 -31.49 -28.53 0.80
CA LYS A 77 -30.43 -29.47 0.42
C LYS A 77 -30.65 -30.86 1.01
N ASN A 78 -31.15 -30.95 2.24
CA ASN A 78 -31.51 -32.23 2.87
C ASN A 78 -32.67 -32.90 2.14
N ILE A 79 -33.72 -32.13 1.79
CA ILE A 79 -34.84 -32.63 0.97
C ILE A 79 -34.34 -33.16 -0.38
N LEU A 80 -33.45 -32.43 -1.04
CA LEU A 80 -32.85 -32.87 -2.32
C LEU A 80 -32.04 -34.16 -2.18
N ASN A 81 -31.27 -34.32 -1.09
CA ASN A 81 -30.46 -35.51 -0.84
C ASN A 81 -31.32 -36.73 -0.50
N ASN A 82 -32.44 -36.54 0.21
CA ASN A 82 -33.36 -37.60 0.62
C ASN A 82 -34.40 -37.98 -0.46
N SER A 83 -34.52 -37.19 -1.54
CA SER A 83 -35.49 -37.42 -2.63
C SER A 83 -35.17 -38.68 -3.43
N LYS A 84 -36.11 -39.63 -3.49
CA LYS A 84 -35.94 -40.93 -4.17
C LYS A 84 -36.40 -40.93 -5.63
N THR A 85 -37.42 -40.16 -5.99
CA THR A 85 -37.98 -40.14 -7.35
C THR A 85 -37.38 -39.02 -8.20
N ARG A 86 -37.30 -39.25 -9.52
CA ARG A 86 -36.74 -38.27 -10.48
C ARG A 86 -37.50 -36.93 -10.48
N SER A 87 -38.83 -36.98 -10.41
CA SER A 87 -39.69 -35.77 -10.38
C SER A 87 -39.48 -34.95 -9.10
N ALA A 88 -39.51 -35.59 -7.92
CA ALA A 88 -39.29 -34.92 -6.65
C ALA A 88 -37.88 -34.31 -6.56
N LYS A 89 -36.87 -35.03 -7.07
CA LYS A 89 -35.49 -34.54 -7.14
C LYS A 89 -35.37 -33.30 -8.05
N GLN A 90 -36.13 -33.24 -9.14
CA GLN A 90 -36.14 -32.07 -10.03
C GLN A 90 -36.78 -30.84 -9.36
N SER A 91 -37.90 -31.01 -8.63
CA SER A 91 -38.52 -29.91 -7.87
C SER A 91 -37.60 -29.39 -6.76
N ALA A 92 -37.13 -30.29 -5.90
CA ALA A 92 -36.22 -29.95 -4.80
C ALA A 92 -34.91 -29.30 -5.30
N SER A 93 -34.42 -29.69 -6.48
CA SER A 93 -33.23 -29.08 -7.09
C SER A 93 -33.48 -27.64 -7.54
N ARG A 94 -34.67 -27.35 -8.10
CA ARG A 94 -35.06 -25.98 -8.48
C ARG A 94 -35.16 -25.08 -7.26
N GLU A 95 -35.88 -25.53 -6.22
CA GLU A 95 -36.03 -24.79 -4.96
C GLU A 95 -34.68 -24.53 -4.29
N TYR A 96 -33.82 -25.56 -4.19
CA TYR A 96 -32.46 -25.39 -3.67
C TYR A 96 -31.64 -24.38 -4.49
N THR A 97 -31.77 -24.41 -5.83
CA THR A 97 -31.01 -23.51 -6.71
C THR A 97 -31.41 -22.05 -6.49
N THR A 98 -32.72 -21.77 -6.36
CA THR A 98 -33.25 -20.44 -6.05
C THR A 98 -32.77 -19.97 -4.68
N ALA A 99 -32.98 -20.77 -3.63
CA ALA A 99 -32.54 -20.42 -2.28
C ALA A 99 -31.01 -20.23 -2.19
N ASN A 100 -30.22 -21.02 -2.91
CA ASN A 100 -28.76 -20.87 -2.97
C ASN A 100 -28.34 -19.58 -3.69
N LYS A 101 -29.08 -19.14 -4.71
CA LYS A 101 -28.87 -17.85 -5.36
C LYS A 101 -29.17 -16.70 -4.39
N ASP A 102 -30.27 -16.80 -3.64
CA ASP A 102 -30.68 -15.78 -2.68
C ASP A 102 -29.69 -15.66 -1.52
N VAL A 103 -29.22 -16.79 -0.97
CA VAL A 103 -28.14 -16.81 0.03
C VAL A 103 -26.88 -16.12 -0.51
N ARG A 104 -26.45 -16.45 -1.73
CA ARG A 104 -25.27 -15.80 -2.34
C ARG A 104 -25.45 -14.29 -2.49
N ASN A 105 -26.65 -13.85 -2.85
CA ASN A 105 -26.96 -12.43 -2.99
C ASN A 105 -26.99 -11.72 -1.63
N SER A 106 -27.62 -12.34 -0.63
CA SER A 106 -27.70 -11.80 0.74
C SER A 106 -26.30 -11.69 1.38
N VAL A 107 -25.47 -12.72 1.25
CA VAL A 107 -24.08 -12.71 1.74
C VAL A 107 -23.26 -11.61 1.07
N ARG A 108 -23.44 -11.37 -0.24
CA ARG A 108 -22.74 -10.27 -0.94
C ARG A 108 -23.23 -8.90 -0.48
N ARG A 109 -24.54 -8.74 -0.29
CA ARG A 109 -25.17 -7.51 0.22
C ARG A 109 -24.62 -7.18 1.61
N ASP A 110 -24.64 -8.14 2.52
CA ASP A 110 -24.15 -7.98 3.89
C ASP A 110 -22.67 -7.62 3.92
N LYS A 111 -21.84 -8.31 3.11
CA LYS A 111 -20.42 -7.99 3.00
C LYS A 111 -20.19 -6.58 2.47
N ARG A 112 -20.95 -6.15 1.47
CA ARG A 112 -20.85 -4.80 0.91
C ARG A 112 -21.26 -3.75 1.93
N ALA A 113 -22.40 -3.93 2.60
CA ALA A 113 -22.86 -3.03 3.66
C ALA A 113 -21.85 -2.91 4.81
N PHE A 114 -21.19 -4.01 5.17
CA PHE A 114 -20.13 -3.98 6.18
C PHE A 114 -18.90 -3.20 5.72
N VAL A 115 -18.45 -3.40 4.47
CA VAL A 115 -17.33 -2.64 3.90
C VAL A 115 -17.69 -1.16 3.83
N ASP A 116 -18.88 -0.82 3.33
CA ASP A 116 -19.37 0.57 3.20
C ASP A 116 -19.42 1.27 4.56
N LYS A 117 -19.91 0.58 5.60
CA LYS A 117 -19.91 1.08 6.98
C LYS A 117 -18.48 1.35 7.47
N LEU A 118 -17.57 0.41 7.27
CA LEU A 118 -16.19 0.51 7.73
C LEU A 118 -15.42 1.60 6.99
N THR A 119 -15.70 1.81 5.70
CA THR A 119 -15.16 2.94 4.93
C THR A 119 -15.68 4.27 5.43
N ALA A 120 -16.98 4.38 5.74
CA ALA A 120 -17.55 5.60 6.31
C ALA A 120 -16.95 5.94 7.69
N GLU A 121 -16.76 4.93 8.54
CA GLU A 121 -16.08 5.11 9.84
C GLU A 121 -14.60 5.50 9.67
N ALA A 122 -13.91 4.97 8.66
CA ALA A 122 -12.55 5.38 8.33
C ALA A 122 -12.49 6.84 7.84
N GLU A 123 -13.42 7.26 6.98
CA GLU A 123 -13.53 8.65 6.51
C GLU A 123 -13.82 9.62 7.66
N GLU A 124 -14.73 9.27 8.57
CA GLU A 124 -15.02 10.06 9.76
C GLU A 124 -13.80 10.15 10.68
N ALA A 125 -13.10 9.04 10.92
CA ALA A 125 -11.89 9.03 11.72
C ALA A 125 -10.79 9.91 11.12
N ALA A 126 -10.65 9.93 9.79
CA ALA A 126 -9.72 10.82 9.10
C ALA A 126 -10.10 12.30 9.28
N ARG A 127 -11.39 12.65 9.15
CA ARG A 127 -11.90 14.02 9.39
C ARG A 127 -11.68 14.46 10.84
N ALA A 128 -11.88 13.56 11.80
CA ALA A 128 -11.67 13.81 13.23
C ALA A 128 -10.18 13.74 13.66
N ASN A 129 -9.24 13.54 12.72
CA ASN A 129 -7.81 13.34 12.97
C ASN A 129 -7.50 12.19 13.96
N ASN A 130 -8.39 11.19 14.05
CA ASN A 130 -8.20 9.99 14.85
C ASN A 130 -7.44 8.92 14.05
N ILE A 131 -6.13 9.10 13.97
CA ILE A 131 -5.23 8.27 13.18
C ILE A 131 -5.30 6.78 13.59
N LYS A 132 -5.49 6.49 14.88
CA LYS A 132 -5.58 5.11 15.37
C LYS A 132 -6.81 4.38 14.81
N ALA A 133 -7.98 5.00 14.91
CA ALA A 133 -9.22 4.42 14.39
C ALA A 133 -9.17 4.25 12.86
N LEU A 134 -8.58 5.21 12.15
CA LEU A 134 -8.34 5.11 10.71
C LEU A 134 -7.50 3.87 10.37
N TYR A 135 -6.36 3.67 11.03
CA TYR A 135 -5.50 2.50 10.77
C TYR A 135 -6.13 1.18 11.18
N ASP A 136 -6.87 1.13 12.31
CA ASP A 136 -7.56 -0.08 12.74
C ASP A 136 -8.64 -0.50 11.72
N ASN A 137 -9.39 0.47 11.17
CA ASN A 137 -10.37 0.23 10.11
C ASN A 137 -9.73 -0.21 8.79
N ILE A 138 -8.65 0.47 8.36
CA ILE A 138 -7.89 0.07 7.15
C ILE A 138 -7.34 -1.34 7.30
N LYS A 139 -6.76 -1.67 8.47
CA LYS A 139 -6.23 -3.01 8.76
C LYS A 139 -7.31 -4.08 8.68
N LEU A 140 -8.53 -3.77 9.12
CA LEU A 140 -9.66 -4.68 9.06
C LEU A 140 -10.16 -4.86 7.62
N LEU A 141 -10.16 -3.80 6.80
CA LEU A 141 -10.45 -3.84 5.36
C LEU A 141 -9.43 -4.64 4.55
N THR A 142 -8.14 -4.39 4.75
CA THR A 142 -7.05 -5.05 3.99
C THR A 142 -6.81 -6.49 4.42
N GLY A 143 -7.40 -6.91 5.55
CA GLY A 143 -7.11 -8.19 6.19
C GLY A 143 -5.67 -8.29 6.69
N LYS A 144 -5.26 -9.50 7.10
CA LYS A 144 -3.87 -9.77 7.46
C LYS A 144 -3.03 -9.80 6.19
N TYR A 145 -2.26 -8.75 5.92
CA TYR A 145 -1.15 -8.80 4.98
C TYR A 145 -0.21 -9.95 5.39
N GLN A 146 -0.27 -11.06 4.67
CA GLN A 146 0.70 -12.13 4.84
C GLN A 146 1.94 -11.72 4.06
N LYS A 147 2.94 -11.17 4.77
CA LYS A 147 4.26 -10.96 4.19
C LYS A 147 4.78 -12.33 3.75
N GLY A 148 4.76 -12.61 2.45
CA GLY A 148 5.40 -13.80 1.93
C GLY A 148 6.88 -13.73 2.29
N ASN A 149 7.36 -14.66 3.12
CA ASN A 149 8.79 -14.79 3.35
C ASN A 149 9.41 -15.23 2.02
N ARG A 150 10.07 -14.29 1.33
CA ARG A 150 10.89 -14.62 0.17
C ARG A 150 12.04 -15.47 0.69
N PRO A 151 12.18 -16.72 0.22
CA PRO A 151 13.20 -17.58 0.75
C PRO A 151 14.58 -17.11 0.27
N VAL A 152 15.57 -17.14 1.17
CA VAL A 152 16.94 -16.66 0.89
C VAL A 152 17.56 -17.53 -0.20
N LYS A 153 18.14 -16.91 -1.21
CA LYS A 153 18.79 -17.61 -2.34
C LYS A 153 20.31 -17.55 -2.23
N SER A 154 20.97 -18.62 -2.65
CA SER A 154 22.40 -18.67 -2.93
C SER A 154 22.79 -17.70 -4.06
N LYS A 155 24.09 -17.50 -4.28
CA LYS A 155 24.62 -16.69 -5.39
C LYS A 155 24.18 -17.21 -6.77
N GLU A 156 23.99 -18.52 -6.89
CA GLU A 156 23.49 -19.23 -8.08
C GLU A 156 21.95 -19.23 -8.20
N GLY A 157 21.24 -18.53 -7.31
CA GLY A 157 19.78 -18.41 -7.36
C GLY A 157 19.01 -19.59 -6.74
N LYS A 158 19.69 -20.62 -6.23
CA LYS A 158 19.06 -21.77 -5.54
C LYS A 158 18.61 -21.41 -4.13
N THR A 159 17.41 -21.83 -3.75
CA THR A 159 16.80 -21.56 -2.45
C THR A 159 17.53 -22.25 -1.30
N LEU A 160 17.86 -21.52 -0.24
CA LEU A 160 18.51 -22.00 0.97
C LEU A 160 17.47 -22.20 2.08
N ASN A 161 17.22 -23.46 2.45
CA ASN A 161 16.17 -23.87 3.39
C ASN A 161 16.67 -24.10 4.83
N THR A 162 17.98 -24.20 5.06
CA THR A 162 18.57 -24.42 6.38
C THR A 162 19.12 -23.12 6.97
N HIS A 163 18.88 -22.88 8.26
CA HIS A 163 19.38 -21.70 8.99
C HIS A 163 20.90 -21.50 8.82
N GLU A 164 21.69 -22.56 8.96
CA GLU A 164 23.15 -22.49 8.78
C GLU A 164 23.56 -22.02 7.38
N LYS A 165 22.87 -22.51 6.34
CA LYS A 165 23.14 -22.11 4.95
C LYS A 165 22.73 -20.67 4.70
N GLN A 166 21.61 -20.23 5.26
CA GLN A 166 21.18 -18.84 5.20
C GLN A 166 22.18 -17.93 5.89
N MET A 167 22.65 -18.29 7.08
CA MET A 167 23.64 -17.52 7.84
C MET A 167 24.97 -17.41 7.07
N LYS A 168 25.48 -18.51 6.52
CA LYS A 168 26.67 -18.49 5.66
C LYS A 168 26.48 -17.57 4.44
N ARG A 169 25.31 -17.62 3.80
CA ARG A 169 24.98 -16.75 2.67
C ARG A 169 24.90 -15.27 3.06
N TRP A 170 24.39 -14.97 4.25
CA TRP A 170 24.36 -13.60 4.79
C TRP A 170 25.76 -13.08 5.05
N VAL A 171 26.62 -13.88 5.68
CA VAL A 171 28.03 -13.53 5.92
C VAL A 171 28.76 -13.28 4.60
N GLU A 172 28.57 -14.15 3.60
CA GLU A 172 29.15 -13.98 2.27
C GLU A 172 28.63 -12.70 1.57
N HIS A 173 27.31 -12.45 1.62
CA HIS A 173 26.71 -11.26 1.02
C HIS A 173 27.27 -9.98 1.63
N PHE A 174 27.28 -9.88 2.96
CA PHE A 174 27.71 -8.67 3.64
C PHE A 174 29.22 -8.45 3.54
N LYS A 175 30.04 -9.51 3.53
CA LYS A 175 31.47 -9.37 3.21
C LYS A 175 31.67 -8.74 1.84
N ASN A 176 30.91 -9.21 0.83
CA ASN A 176 30.99 -8.67 -0.52
C ASN A 176 30.36 -7.29 -0.69
N VAL A 177 29.51 -6.80 0.21
CA VAL A 177 28.83 -5.50 0.04
C VAL A 177 29.44 -4.42 0.91
N LEU A 178 29.74 -4.73 2.18
CA LEU A 178 30.17 -3.75 3.17
C LEU A 178 31.68 -3.76 3.43
N ASN A 179 32.35 -4.90 3.21
CA ASN A 179 33.77 -5.09 3.51
C ASN A 179 34.59 -5.32 2.23
N GLN A 180 34.22 -4.65 1.14
CA GLN A 180 35.07 -4.62 -0.04
C GLN A 180 36.31 -3.78 0.26
N ASP A 181 37.47 -4.24 -0.17
CA ASP A 181 38.66 -3.40 -0.19
C ASP A 181 38.38 -2.13 -1.02
N PRO A 182 38.97 -0.98 -0.68
CA PRO A 182 38.87 0.21 -1.50
C PRO A 182 39.18 -0.15 -2.95
N PRO A 183 38.34 0.25 -3.92
CA PRO A 183 38.55 -0.13 -5.31
C PRO A 183 39.98 0.25 -5.72
N VAL A 184 40.73 -0.72 -6.27
CA VAL A 184 42.15 -0.56 -6.65
C VAL A 184 42.33 0.63 -7.58
N ASN A 185 41.34 0.86 -8.43
CA ASN A 185 41.17 2.10 -9.16
C ASN A 185 40.27 3.02 -8.33
N LYS A 186 40.81 4.14 -7.83
CA LYS A 186 39.95 5.25 -7.40
C LYS A 186 38.95 5.51 -8.52
N ALA A 187 37.67 5.64 -8.18
CA ALA A 187 36.71 6.17 -9.15
C ALA A 187 37.33 7.46 -9.69
N TYR A 188 37.59 7.47 -11.01
CA TYR A 188 37.91 8.71 -11.69
C TYR A 188 36.63 9.52 -11.64
N ILE A 189 36.48 10.26 -10.56
CA ILE A 189 35.60 11.41 -10.50
C ILE A 189 36.44 12.43 -11.24
N PRO A 190 36.14 12.74 -12.52
CA PRO A 190 36.78 13.89 -13.12
C PRO A 190 36.59 15.03 -12.12
N PRO A 191 37.61 15.87 -11.88
CA PRO A 191 37.34 17.17 -11.26
C PRO A 191 36.07 17.67 -11.89
N ALA A 192 35.11 18.15 -11.10
CA ALA A 192 33.98 18.85 -11.70
C ALA A 192 34.63 19.99 -12.51
N GLU A 193 34.90 19.75 -13.79
CA GLU A 193 35.20 20.79 -14.74
C GLU A 193 33.91 21.57 -14.69
N GLU A 194 33.94 22.66 -13.91
CA GLU A 194 32.82 23.45 -13.41
C GLU A 194 31.92 24.03 -14.51
N LEU A 195 32.08 23.60 -15.76
CA LEU A 195 31.77 24.37 -16.94
C LEU A 195 31.23 23.55 -18.11
N LEU A 196 31.36 22.21 -18.16
CA LEU A 196 31.11 21.53 -19.44
C LEU A 196 29.63 21.55 -19.86
N ALA A 197 28.66 21.38 -18.95
CA ALA A 197 27.24 21.35 -19.34
C ALA A 197 26.61 22.74 -19.54
N VAL A 198 27.05 23.77 -18.81
CA VAL A 198 26.49 25.14 -18.91
C VAL A 198 27.18 25.96 -20.00
N ASP A 199 28.48 25.76 -20.24
CA ASP A 199 29.15 26.40 -21.38
C ASP A 199 28.68 25.82 -22.73
N LEU A 200 28.21 24.56 -22.75
CA LEU A 200 27.62 23.95 -23.94
C LEU A 200 26.18 24.43 -24.22
N LEU A 201 25.42 24.79 -23.18
CA LEU A 201 24.12 25.45 -23.33
C LEU A 201 24.25 26.79 -24.08
N GLN A 202 25.37 27.49 -23.91
CA GLN A 202 25.65 28.77 -24.57
C GLN A 202 26.13 28.67 -26.04
N LYS A 203 26.29 27.45 -26.60
CA LYS A 203 26.71 27.26 -28.00
C LYS A 203 25.60 27.38 -29.06
N GLY A 204 24.43 27.92 -28.70
CA GLY A 204 23.37 28.24 -29.66
C GLY A 204 22.59 27.04 -30.21
N ILE A 205 22.52 25.94 -29.46
CA ILE A 205 21.78 24.72 -29.85
C ILE A 205 20.26 24.96 -29.83
N PHE A 206 19.80 25.69 -28.82
CA PHE A 206 18.41 26.09 -28.67
C PHE A 206 18.28 27.61 -28.81
N SER A 207 17.05 28.10 -28.90
CA SER A 207 16.82 29.54 -28.89
C SER A 207 17.38 30.17 -27.60
N PRO A 208 17.79 31.45 -27.63
CA PRO A 208 18.30 32.13 -26.44
C PRO A 208 17.35 32.04 -25.23
N PHE A 209 16.03 32.04 -25.51
CA PHE A 209 15.01 31.88 -24.49
C PHE A 209 15.02 30.47 -23.88
N VAL A 210 15.01 29.43 -24.71
CA VAL A 210 14.99 28.03 -24.25
C VAL A 210 16.28 27.70 -23.50
N THR A 211 17.43 28.19 -23.96
CA THR A 211 18.70 28.04 -23.25
C THR A 211 18.60 28.60 -21.84
N THR A 212 18.16 29.86 -21.71
CA THR A 212 18.02 30.53 -20.40
C THR A 212 17.01 29.81 -19.50
N LEU A 213 15.91 29.31 -20.08
CA LEU A 213 14.88 28.52 -19.40
C LEU A 213 15.44 27.22 -18.82
N ILE A 214 16.10 26.40 -19.65
CA ILE A 214 16.62 25.09 -19.24
C ILE A 214 17.76 25.27 -18.24
N GLU A 215 18.62 26.26 -18.44
CA GLU A 215 19.70 26.61 -17.52
C GLU A 215 19.14 26.96 -16.13
N ALA A 216 18.22 27.93 -16.06
CA ALA A 216 17.61 28.34 -14.79
C ALA A 216 16.85 27.18 -14.12
N ALA A 217 16.11 26.37 -14.88
CA ALA A 217 15.39 25.22 -14.36
C ALA A 217 16.35 24.16 -13.77
N CYS A 218 17.45 23.85 -14.47
CA CYS A 218 18.46 22.89 -14.01
C CYS A 218 19.19 23.38 -12.75
N ILE A 219 19.61 24.65 -12.72
CA ILE A 219 20.33 25.22 -11.58
C ILE A 219 19.41 25.29 -10.35
N VAL A 220 18.18 25.79 -10.50
CA VAL A 220 17.20 25.83 -9.42
C VAL A 220 16.88 24.42 -8.92
N ALA A 221 16.76 23.44 -9.83
CA ALA A 221 16.51 22.06 -9.45
C ALA A 221 17.67 21.43 -8.67
N TYR A 222 18.91 21.71 -9.07
CA TYR A 222 20.11 21.22 -8.41
C TYR A 222 20.25 21.79 -6.99
N PHE A 223 20.24 23.12 -6.85
CA PHE A 223 20.40 23.77 -5.54
C PHE A 223 19.17 23.62 -4.64
N GLY A 224 17.98 23.50 -5.22
CA GLY A 224 16.73 23.25 -4.48
C GLY A 224 16.46 21.77 -4.20
N PHE A 225 17.34 20.86 -4.62
CA PHE A 225 17.14 19.40 -4.53
C PHE A 225 15.77 18.94 -5.06
N LEU A 226 15.31 19.56 -6.14
CA LEU A 226 13.99 19.33 -6.73
C LEU A 226 14.04 18.18 -7.74
N ARG A 227 13.08 17.26 -7.64
CA ARG A 227 12.79 16.34 -8.74
C ARG A 227 12.11 17.10 -9.88
N CYS A 228 12.34 16.72 -11.13
CA CYS A 228 11.75 17.39 -12.30
C CYS A 228 10.24 17.63 -12.20
N GLY A 229 9.48 16.66 -11.67
CA GLY A 229 8.04 16.80 -11.44
C GLY A 229 7.62 17.88 -10.41
N LYS A 230 8.54 18.63 -9.79
CA LYS A 230 8.23 19.76 -8.90
C LYS A 230 8.23 21.11 -9.60
N PHE A 231 8.91 21.23 -10.74
CA PHE A 231 8.97 22.46 -11.53
C PHE A 231 8.48 22.28 -12.98
N THR A 232 8.09 21.06 -13.36
CA THR A 232 7.45 20.74 -14.64
C THR A 232 6.05 20.20 -14.46
N VAL A 233 5.18 20.37 -15.46
CA VAL A 233 3.83 19.78 -15.49
C VAL A 233 3.79 18.47 -16.30
N ASN A 234 2.96 17.52 -15.86
CA ASN A 234 2.64 16.29 -16.62
C ASN A 234 1.33 16.40 -17.38
N THR A 235 0.39 17.17 -16.85
CA THR A 235 -0.96 17.46 -17.37
C THR A 235 -1.11 18.97 -17.50
N ASP A 236 -2.33 19.46 -17.65
CA ASP A 236 -2.63 20.89 -17.62
C ASP A 236 -2.10 21.55 -16.35
N PHE A 237 -1.70 22.82 -16.49
CA PHE A 237 -1.18 23.63 -15.40
C PHE A 237 -2.29 23.99 -14.41
N ASP A 238 -1.99 23.81 -13.13
CA ASP A 238 -2.84 24.15 -11.99
C ASP A 238 -2.06 24.97 -10.97
N ALA A 239 -2.40 26.25 -10.85
CA ALA A 239 -1.75 27.20 -9.95
C ALA A 239 -1.85 26.80 -8.46
N SER A 240 -2.80 25.94 -8.08
CA SER A 240 -2.96 25.47 -6.69
C SER A 240 -1.91 24.44 -6.28
N CYS A 241 -1.29 23.75 -7.25
CA CYS A 241 -0.34 22.68 -6.96
C CYS A 241 0.99 22.78 -7.72
N ASN A 242 1.06 23.59 -8.78
CA ASN A 242 2.27 23.88 -9.53
C ASN A 242 2.92 25.19 -9.08
N LEU A 243 4.23 25.29 -9.33
CA LEU A 243 4.99 26.49 -9.03
C LEU A 243 4.56 27.66 -9.90
N CYS A 244 4.22 28.76 -9.23
CA CYS A 244 3.85 30.04 -9.82
C CYS A 244 4.92 31.10 -9.55
N ILE A 245 4.76 32.27 -10.15
CA ILE A 245 5.67 33.41 -9.92
C ILE A 245 5.54 33.92 -8.47
N GLU A 246 4.33 33.94 -7.92
CA GLU A 246 4.07 34.31 -6.52
C GLU A 246 4.77 33.42 -5.49
N ASP A 247 5.14 32.20 -5.88
CA ASP A 247 5.82 31.25 -4.99
C ASP A 247 7.31 31.58 -4.84
N ILE A 248 7.80 32.65 -5.48
CA ILE A 248 9.18 33.11 -5.36
C ILE A 248 9.22 34.49 -4.71
N THR A 249 10.10 34.60 -3.72
CA THR A 249 10.50 35.87 -3.13
C THR A 249 12.01 35.99 -3.17
N PHE A 250 12.51 37.21 -3.38
CA PHE A 250 13.94 37.50 -3.44
C PHE A 250 14.34 38.38 -2.27
N ASP A 251 15.48 38.06 -1.68
CA ASP A 251 16.19 38.83 -0.66
C ASP A 251 17.60 39.20 -1.19
N GLU A 252 18.41 39.91 -0.40
CA GLU A 252 19.76 40.33 -0.80
C GLU A 252 20.70 39.14 -1.05
N ASP A 253 20.58 38.11 -0.20
CA ASP A 253 21.48 36.95 -0.15
C ASP A 253 20.86 35.64 -0.63
N TYR A 254 19.54 35.56 -0.81
CA TYR A 254 18.88 34.32 -1.24
C TYR A 254 17.56 34.57 -2.00
N ALA A 255 17.09 33.55 -2.68
CA ALA A 255 15.72 33.45 -3.18
C ALA A 255 14.97 32.36 -2.41
N MET A 256 13.78 32.65 -1.90
CA MET A 256 12.92 31.68 -1.24
C MET A 256 11.86 31.19 -2.23
N LEU A 257 11.81 29.88 -2.44
CA LEU A 257 10.83 29.16 -3.25
C LEU A 257 9.86 28.39 -2.36
N HIS A 258 8.57 28.74 -2.40
CA HIS A 258 7.53 28.04 -1.67
C HIS A 258 6.97 26.85 -2.49
N LEU A 259 7.29 25.63 -2.08
CA LEU A 259 6.68 24.44 -2.65
C LEU A 259 5.31 24.19 -2.03
N LYS A 260 4.24 24.45 -2.78
CA LYS A 260 2.83 24.22 -2.38
C LYS A 260 2.49 22.78 -1.97
N SER A 261 3.27 21.78 -2.39
CA SER A 261 3.04 20.39 -1.98
C SER A 261 4.31 19.53 -1.97
N SER A 262 4.42 18.64 -0.98
CA SER A 262 5.43 17.57 -0.93
C SER A 262 4.77 16.20 -0.77
N LYS A 263 5.44 15.13 -1.22
CA LYS A 263 4.96 13.75 -1.02
C LYS A 263 4.93 13.33 0.46
N THR A 264 5.68 14.02 1.29
CA THR A 264 5.76 13.79 2.75
C THR A 264 4.90 14.76 3.54
N ASP A 265 4.08 15.58 2.86
CA ASP A 265 3.24 16.60 3.47
C ASP A 265 1.77 16.18 3.40
N PRO A 266 1.25 15.49 4.43
CA PRO A 266 -0.14 15.02 4.45
C PRO A 266 -1.17 16.15 4.56
N PHE A 267 -0.75 17.37 4.92
CA PHE A 267 -1.65 18.52 5.11
C PHE A 267 -1.53 19.59 4.02
N ARG A 268 -0.64 19.39 3.02
CA ARG A 268 -0.33 20.37 1.97
C ARG A 268 0.01 21.76 2.54
N SER A 269 0.67 21.81 3.69
CA SER A 269 1.13 23.07 4.28
C SER A 269 2.23 23.75 3.46
N GLY A 270 2.85 23.00 2.54
CA GLY A 270 3.95 23.47 1.72
C GLY A 270 5.27 23.58 2.49
N VAL A 271 6.36 23.80 1.77
CA VAL A 271 7.72 23.94 2.33
C VAL A 271 8.47 25.06 1.63
N ASN A 272 9.15 25.90 2.42
CA ASN A 272 10.05 26.93 1.90
C ASN A 272 11.43 26.34 1.63
N ILE A 273 11.93 26.54 0.41
CA ILE A 273 13.28 26.18 -0.01
C ILE A 273 14.08 27.46 -0.23
N TYR A 274 15.25 27.53 0.38
CA TYR A 274 16.13 28.69 0.29
C TYR A 274 17.27 28.40 -0.70
N LEU A 275 17.36 29.23 -1.74
CA LEU A 275 18.40 29.19 -2.76
C LEU A 275 19.37 30.34 -2.50
N PHE A 276 20.56 30.04 -1.97
CA PHE A 276 21.54 31.07 -1.62
C PHE A 276 22.30 31.58 -2.82
N LYS A 277 22.51 32.89 -2.85
CA LYS A 277 23.35 33.57 -3.83
C LYS A 277 24.80 33.12 -3.63
N ASN A 278 25.47 32.80 -4.73
CA ASN A 278 26.89 32.52 -4.76
C ASN A 278 27.59 33.38 -5.84
N ASN A 279 28.91 33.38 -5.81
CA ASN A 279 29.73 34.16 -6.74
C ASN A 279 30.22 33.32 -7.95
N THR A 280 29.61 32.16 -8.20
CA THR A 280 29.98 31.30 -9.34
C THR A 280 29.07 31.57 -10.55
N ALA A 281 29.42 30.97 -11.69
CA ALA A 281 28.60 31.00 -12.90
C ALA A 281 27.24 30.29 -12.70
N LEU A 282 27.20 29.30 -11.79
CA LEU A 282 26.02 28.48 -11.47
C LEU A 282 25.20 29.07 -10.32
N CYS A 283 25.08 30.39 -10.24
CA CYS A 283 24.38 31.05 -9.14
C CYS A 283 22.86 30.92 -9.31
N PRO A 284 22.14 30.20 -8.42
CA PRO A 284 20.71 29.96 -8.58
C PRO A 284 19.91 31.26 -8.56
N VAL A 285 20.31 32.23 -7.75
CA VAL A 285 19.66 33.54 -7.67
C VAL A 285 19.86 34.33 -8.97
N LYS A 286 21.10 34.40 -9.50
CA LYS A 286 21.37 35.13 -10.75
C LYS A 286 20.70 34.48 -11.96
N SER A 287 20.79 33.16 -12.11
CA SER A 287 20.18 32.43 -13.23
C SER A 287 18.66 32.56 -13.21
N LEU A 288 18.03 32.49 -12.04
CA LEU A 288 16.59 32.67 -11.88
C LEU A 288 16.15 34.11 -12.20
N ILE A 289 16.84 35.13 -11.68
CA ILE A 289 16.55 36.55 -11.99
C ILE A 289 16.74 36.83 -13.49
N GLY A 290 17.82 36.31 -14.08
CA GLY A 290 18.10 36.42 -15.51
C GLY A 290 16.97 35.84 -16.36
N TYR A 291 16.52 34.63 -16.03
CA TYR A 291 15.38 33.99 -16.69
C TYR A 291 14.09 34.81 -16.55
N LEU A 292 13.75 35.25 -15.33
CA LEU A 292 12.53 36.04 -15.10
C LEU A 292 12.54 37.37 -15.87
N SER A 293 13.72 37.99 -16.01
CA SER A 293 13.91 39.22 -16.79
C SER A 293 13.65 38.98 -18.28
N VAL A 294 14.27 37.94 -18.85
CA VAL A 294 14.08 37.57 -20.27
C VAL A 294 12.63 37.19 -20.55
N ARG A 295 12.00 36.45 -19.62
CA ARG A 295 10.59 36.08 -19.70
C ARG A 295 9.67 37.30 -19.72
N ARG A 296 9.89 38.26 -18.81
CA ARG A 296 9.07 39.48 -18.72
C ARG A 296 9.17 40.33 -19.98
N SER A 297 10.34 40.39 -20.60
CA SER A 297 10.53 41.11 -21.88
C SER A 297 9.84 40.43 -23.05
N ARG A 298 9.67 39.10 -23.01
CA ARG A 298 9.05 38.32 -24.11
C ARG A 298 7.53 38.29 -24.01
N PHE A 299 6.97 38.18 -22.81
CA PHE A 299 5.54 38.03 -22.58
C PHE A 299 4.99 39.28 -21.88
N ASN A 300 4.18 40.07 -22.59
CA ASN A 300 3.66 41.37 -22.10
C ASN A 300 2.67 41.25 -20.92
N ILE A 301 2.03 40.10 -20.72
CA ILE A 301 1.07 39.89 -19.63
C ILE A 301 1.54 38.68 -18.81
N VAL A 302 1.90 38.95 -17.56
CA VAL A 302 2.37 37.93 -16.61
C VAL A 302 1.58 38.11 -15.32
N TYR A 303 0.71 37.14 -15.02
CA TYR A 303 -0.03 37.11 -13.76
C TYR A 303 0.78 36.44 -12.67
N ASN A 304 0.56 36.79 -11.40
CA ASN A 304 1.23 36.17 -10.25
C ASN A 304 1.00 34.65 -10.18
N SER A 305 -0.19 34.21 -10.58
CA SER A 305 -0.58 32.80 -10.69
C SER A 305 -0.07 32.08 -11.93
N SER A 306 0.66 32.78 -12.82
CA SER A 306 1.23 32.17 -14.02
C SER A 306 2.33 31.16 -13.67
N PRO A 307 2.54 30.11 -14.48
CA PRO A 307 3.55 29.08 -14.22
C PRO A 307 4.92 29.71 -14.04
N LEU A 308 5.75 29.23 -13.13
CA LEU A 308 7.09 29.78 -12.90
C LEU A 308 8.02 29.59 -14.11
N PHE A 309 8.02 28.40 -14.71
CA PHE A 309 8.78 28.09 -15.90
C PHE A 309 7.82 27.87 -17.07
N VAL A 310 8.05 28.59 -18.16
CA VAL A 310 7.23 28.56 -19.38
C VAL A 310 8.06 28.26 -20.62
N MET A 311 7.47 27.52 -21.55
CA MET A 311 8.01 27.23 -22.88
C MET A 311 7.89 28.46 -23.79
N GLU A 312 8.46 28.42 -25.00
CA GLU A 312 8.46 29.57 -25.93
C GLU A 312 7.07 30.03 -26.37
N ASN A 313 6.09 29.14 -26.37
CA ASN A 313 4.70 29.41 -26.68
C ASN A 313 3.94 30.04 -25.49
N GLY A 314 4.57 30.21 -24.33
CA GLY A 314 3.97 30.78 -23.12
C GLY A 314 3.26 29.78 -22.22
N GLU A 315 3.16 28.51 -22.62
CA GLU A 315 2.58 27.45 -21.80
C GLU A 315 3.56 26.98 -20.72
N ALA A 316 3.04 26.32 -19.68
CA ALA A 316 3.87 25.79 -18.60
C ALA A 316 4.90 24.76 -19.10
N LEU A 317 6.10 24.77 -18.50
CA LEU A 317 7.15 23.83 -18.83
C LEU A 317 6.70 22.37 -18.60
N THR A 318 6.57 21.60 -19.67
CA THR A 318 6.18 20.19 -19.55
C THR A 318 7.37 19.30 -19.22
N ARG A 319 7.11 18.19 -18.52
CA ARG A 319 8.15 17.22 -18.16
C ARG A 319 8.80 16.61 -19.40
N THR A 320 8.00 16.29 -20.42
CA THR A 320 8.48 15.70 -21.68
C THR A 320 9.42 16.66 -22.40
N PHE A 321 9.03 17.93 -22.52
CA PHE A 321 9.86 18.96 -23.13
C PHE A 321 11.20 19.10 -22.39
N PHE A 322 11.17 19.25 -21.07
CA PHE A 322 12.38 19.36 -20.26
C PHE A 322 13.32 18.16 -20.41
N ILE A 323 12.79 16.94 -20.29
CA ILE A 323 13.60 15.72 -20.40
C ILE A 323 14.22 15.59 -21.79
N ASN A 324 13.47 15.88 -22.86
CA ASN A 324 14.00 15.79 -24.21
C ASN A 324 15.16 16.78 -24.43
N HIS A 325 15.04 18.01 -23.93
CA HIS A 325 16.13 19.00 -24.02
C HIS A 325 17.36 18.58 -23.23
N VAL A 326 17.18 18.08 -22.00
CA VAL A 326 18.30 17.55 -21.20
C VAL A 326 18.97 16.36 -21.89
N ARG A 327 18.20 15.45 -22.50
CA ARG A 327 18.76 14.31 -23.26
C ARG A 327 19.59 14.78 -24.45
N SER A 328 19.08 15.72 -25.24
CA SER A 328 19.83 16.28 -26.36
C SER A 328 21.14 16.95 -25.90
N ILE A 329 21.14 17.65 -24.76
CA ILE A 329 22.36 18.22 -24.18
C ILE A 329 23.35 17.12 -23.80
N LEU A 330 22.89 16.05 -23.14
CA LEU A 330 23.73 14.93 -22.74
C LEU A 330 24.33 14.20 -23.95
N GLU A 331 23.55 13.96 -25.00
CA GLU A 331 24.02 13.35 -26.26
C GLU A 331 25.14 14.18 -26.90
N ILE A 332 25.00 15.51 -26.91
CA ILE A 332 26.01 16.43 -27.44
C ILE A 332 27.30 16.41 -26.61
N ILE A 333 27.17 16.21 -25.30
CA ILE A 333 28.32 16.04 -24.38
C ILE A 333 28.99 14.66 -24.55
N GLY A 334 28.40 13.76 -25.35
CA GLY A 334 28.87 12.39 -25.51
C GLY A 334 28.51 11.48 -24.32
N LEU A 335 27.59 11.91 -23.46
CA LEU A 335 27.06 11.10 -22.36
C LEU A 335 25.82 10.35 -22.85
N ASN A 336 25.82 9.03 -22.74
CA ASN A 336 24.68 8.22 -23.16
C ASN A 336 23.48 8.42 -22.20
N PRO A 337 22.35 9.00 -22.66
CA PRO A 337 21.20 9.27 -21.81
C PRO A 337 20.36 8.03 -21.45
N SER A 338 20.73 6.85 -21.98
CA SER A 338 20.01 5.58 -21.79
C SER A 338 20.57 4.69 -20.68
N ASN A 339 21.69 5.08 -20.04
CA ASN A 339 22.32 4.36 -18.94
C ASN A 339 21.71 4.69 -17.57
#